data_AF-A0A2V9ZDU1-F1
#
_entry.id   AF-A0A2V9ZDU1-F1
#
_cell.length_a   1.000
_cell.length_b   1.000
_cell.length_c   1.000
_cell.angle_alpha   90.00
_cell.angle_beta   90.00
_cell.angle_gamma   90.00
#
_symmetry.space_group_name_H-M   'P 1'
#
loop_
_entity.id
_entity.type
_entity.pdbx_description
1 polymer ?
#
loop_
_entity_poly.entity_id
_entity_poly.type
_entity_poly.pdbx_seq_one_letter_code
_entity_poly.pdbx_strand_id
1 'polypeptide(L)' 'MKLRYCRPAVLTIVSFVLTAAWAQNEGREFHWSGKLAADKLVEIKNVNGDIEAEGSTTDEVQVTAEKSGPNADQVKIQ' A
#
# COMPACT_ATOMS: atom_id res chain seq x y z
N MET A 1 -39.89 25.20 51.59
CA MET A 1 -39.28 24.18 50.70
C MET A 1 -37.77 24.19 50.90
N LYS A 2 -37.17 23.09 51.37
CA LYS A 2 -35.73 23.04 51.69
C LYS A 2 -34.92 22.66 50.46
N LEU A 3 -33.97 23.54 50.12
CA LEU A 3 -32.94 23.34 49.11
C LEU A 3 -32.00 22.20 49.52
N ARG A 4 -31.70 21.25 48.63
CA ARG A 4 -30.72 20.18 48.84
C ARG A 4 -29.82 20.02 47.61
N TYR A 5 -28.63 20.59 47.72
CA TYR A 5 -27.31 20.07 47.35
C TYR A 5 -27.04 19.52 45.92
N CYS A 6 -26.21 20.29 45.20
CA CYS A 6 -24.93 19.91 44.58
C CYS A 6 -24.80 18.53 43.94
N ARG A 7 -24.65 18.49 42.61
CA ARG A 7 -24.06 17.35 41.89
C ARG A 7 -23.03 17.88 40.88
N PRO A 8 -21.73 17.78 41.17
CA PRO A 8 -20.70 18.02 40.18
C PRO A 8 -20.50 16.73 39.38
N ALA A 9 -20.54 16.80 38.06
CA ALA A 9 -20.02 15.74 37.21
C ALA A 9 -19.41 16.40 35.97
N VAL A 10 -18.11 16.67 36.09
CA VAL A 10 -17.22 17.10 35.02
C VAL A 10 -17.34 16.09 33.88
N LEU A 11 -17.80 16.55 32.72
CA LEU A 11 -17.95 15.75 31.52
C LEU A 11 -16.64 15.86 30.70
N THR A 12 -15.68 14.98 30.95
CA THR A 12 -14.48 14.88 30.13
C THR A 12 -14.81 14.07 28.88
N ILE A 13 -15.04 14.76 27.76
CA ILE A 13 -15.21 14.13 26.45
C ILE A 13 -13.83 13.64 26.00
N VAL A 14 -13.62 12.32 26.02
CA VAL A 14 -12.47 11.67 25.39
C VAL A 14 -12.69 11.75 23.89
N SER A 15 -11.96 12.63 23.21
CA SER A 15 -11.94 12.71 21.74
C SER A 15 -11.29 11.44 21.18
N PHE A 16 -12.12 10.56 20.63
CA PHE A 16 -11.67 9.40 19.87
C PHE A 16 -11.16 9.91 18.51
N VAL A 17 -9.82 9.97 18.34
CA VAL A 17 -9.23 10.27 17.04
C VAL A 17 -9.48 9.07 16.12
N LEU A 18 -10.36 9.25 15.13
CA LEU A 18 -10.59 8.31 14.04
C LEU A 18 -9.36 8.31 13.11
N THR A 19 -8.34 7.53 13.44
CA THR A 19 -7.29 7.14 12.48
C THR A 19 -7.63 5.79 11.87
N ALA A 20 -8.33 5.79 10.73
CA ALA A 20 -8.36 4.65 9.81
C ALA A 20 -8.95 5.05 8.45
N ALA A 21 -8.17 5.75 7.63
CA ALA A 21 -8.42 5.84 6.19
C ALA A 21 -7.09 5.68 5.43
N TRP A 22 -6.35 4.61 5.74
CA TRP A 22 -5.20 4.15 4.96
C TRP A 22 -5.49 2.71 4.51
N ALA A 23 -6.53 2.52 3.71
CA ALA A 23 -6.86 1.22 3.14
C ALA A 23 -7.44 1.39 1.74
N GLN A 24 -6.73 2.08 0.85
CA GLN A 24 -7.18 2.29 -0.52
C GLN A 24 -6.03 2.23 -1.55
N ASN A 25 -5.02 1.37 -1.39
CA ASN A 25 -4.23 1.01 -2.59
C ASN A 25 -3.43 -0.29 -2.59
N GLU A 26 -3.41 -1.08 -1.53
CA GLU A 26 -2.55 -2.28 -1.48
C GLU A 26 -2.88 -3.35 -2.55
N GLY A 27 -4.07 -3.29 -3.15
CA GLY A 27 -4.47 -4.20 -4.24
C GLY A 27 -4.11 -3.71 -5.65
N ARG A 28 -3.87 -2.42 -5.85
CA ARG A 28 -3.59 -1.86 -7.19
C ARG A 28 -2.10 -1.68 -7.44
N GLU A 29 -1.34 -1.32 -6.43
CA GLU A 29 0.10 -1.16 -6.60
C GLU A 29 0.81 -2.52 -6.57
N PHE A 30 1.65 -2.77 -7.57
CA PHE A 30 2.53 -3.93 -7.64
C PHE A 30 3.96 -3.45 -7.46
N HIS A 31 4.62 -3.93 -6.41
CA HIS A 31 6.02 -3.64 -6.13
C HIS A 31 6.76 -4.98 -5.97
N TRP A 32 7.83 -5.14 -6.74
CA TRP A 32 8.74 -6.27 -6.61
C TRP A 32 10.17 -5.75 -6.66
N SER A 33 11.03 -6.28 -5.80
CA SER A 33 12.46 -6.10 -5.89
C SER A 33 13.18 -7.42 -5.72
N GLY A 34 14.33 -7.54 -6.40
CA GLY A 34 15.15 -8.73 -6.34
C GLY A 34 16.54 -8.49 -6.86
N LYS A 35 17.49 -9.27 -6.36
CA LYS A 35 18.85 -9.31 -6.89
C LYS A 35 18.85 -10.06 -8.22
N LEU A 36 19.54 -9.51 -9.23
CA LEU A 36 19.70 -10.12 -10.54
C LEU A 36 21.20 -10.26 -10.85
N ALA A 37 21.66 -11.50 -11.05
CA ALA A 37 23.01 -11.74 -11.55
C ALA A 37 23.10 -11.35 -13.04
N ALA A 38 24.29 -10.94 -13.50
CA ALA A 38 24.51 -10.42 -14.85
C ALA A 38 24.18 -11.41 -15.99
N ASP A 39 24.09 -12.71 -15.69
CA ASP A 39 23.74 -13.79 -16.61
C ASP A 39 22.27 -14.22 -16.54
N LYS A 40 21.44 -13.51 -15.76
CA LYS A 40 20.04 -13.85 -15.51
C LYS A 40 19.09 -12.87 -16.19
N LEU A 41 17.86 -13.33 -16.39
CA LEU A 41 16.77 -12.57 -16.99
C LEU A 41 15.63 -12.49 -15.98
N VAL A 42 14.87 -11.39 -16.04
CA VAL A 42 13.62 -11.20 -15.30
C VAL A 42 12.48 -11.35 -16.29
N GLU A 43 11.53 -12.24 -15.99
CA GLU A 43 10.34 -12.42 -16.82
C GLU A 43 9.14 -11.73 -16.16
N ILE A 44 8.56 -10.75 -16.87
CA ILE A 44 7.35 -10.05 -16.45
C ILE A 44 6.16 -10.61 -17.24
N LYS A 45 5.18 -11.19 -16.54
CA LYS A 45 3.99 -11.79 -17.15
C LYS A 45 2.74 -10.96 -16.90
N ASN A 46 1.76 -11.11 -17.80
CA ASN A 46 0.43 -10.49 -17.71
C ASN A 46 0.47 -8.95 -17.69
N VAL A 47 1.36 -8.36 -18.49
CA VAL A 47 1.49 -6.91 -18.64
C VAL A 47 0.37 -6.36 -19.53
N ASN A 48 -0.21 -5.24 -19.11
CA ASN A 48 -1.15 -4.46 -19.90
C ASN A 48 -0.56 -3.06 -20.11
N GLY A 49 -0.21 -2.72 -21.36
CA GLY A 49 0.47 -1.48 -21.72
C GLY A 49 1.97 -1.67 -21.98
N ASP A 50 2.70 -0.55 -21.94
CA ASP A 50 4.12 -0.49 -22.23
C ASP A 50 4.99 -0.78 -20.99
N ILE A 51 6.22 -1.24 -21.23
CA ILE A 51 7.25 -1.40 -20.20
C ILE A 51 8.36 -0.40 -20.48
N GLU A 52 8.68 0.42 -19.48
CA GLU A 52 9.87 1.26 -19.48
C GLU A 52 10.92 0.63 -18.57
N ALA A 53 12.15 0.50 -19.09
CA ALA A 53 13.25 -0.13 -18.37
C ALA A 53 14.50 0.74 -18.49
N GLU A 54 15.09 1.07 -17.35
CA GLU A 54 16.32 1.83 -17.25
C GLU A 54 17.42 0.94 -16.66
N GLY A 55 18.64 1.07 -17.18
CA GLY A 55 19.80 0.36 -16.65
C GLY A 55 20.19 0.92 -15.28
N SER A 56 20.38 0.04 -14.30
CA SER A 56 20.95 0.38 -13.00
C SER A 56 22.44 0.05 -12.94
N THR A 57 23.18 0.75 -12.09
CA THR A 57 24.58 0.42 -11.74
C THR A 57 24.68 -0.59 -10.59
N THR A 58 23.55 -0.96 -9.98
CA THR A 58 23.45 -1.94 -8.89
C THR A 58 23.04 -3.34 -9.40
N ASP A 59 23.22 -4.38 -8.56
CA ASP A 59 22.79 -5.75 -8.81
C ASP A 59 21.30 -6.00 -8.45
N GLU A 60 20.52 -4.93 -8.29
CA GLU A 60 19.11 -4.98 -7.89
C GLU A 60 18.20 -4.52 -9.02
N VAL A 61 17.11 -5.26 -9.22
CA VAL A 61 16.02 -4.90 -10.11
C VAL A 61 14.81 -4.50 -9.27
N GLN A 62 14.15 -3.43 -9.69
CA GLN A 62 12.90 -2.96 -9.11
C GLN A 62 11.84 -2.93 -10.20
N VAL A 63 10.66 -3.44 -9.88
CA VAL A 63 9.48 -3.41 -10.76
C VAL A 63 8.35 -2.74 -10.00
N THR A 64 7.83 -1.67 -10.58
CA THR A 64 6.65 -0.96 -10.12
C THR A 64 5.58 -1.00 -11.21
N ALA A 65 4.34 -1.27 -10.85
CA ALA A 65 3.23 -1.26 -11.79
C ALA A 65 1.90 -0.96 -11.08
N GLU A 66 0.92 -0.48 -11.86
CA GLU A 66 -0.47 -0.37 -11.42
C GLU A 66 -1.30 -1.50 -12.05
N LYS A 67 -1.85 -2.37 -11.21
CA LYS A 67 -2.76 -3.46 -11.56
C LYS A 67 -4.09 -2.90 -12.04
N SER A 68 -4.44 -3.22 -13.28
CA SER A 68 -5.72 -2.85 -13.90
C SER A 68 -6.36 -4.01 -14.68
N GLY A 69 -7.69 -4.07 -14.72
CA GLY A 69 -8.45 -5.08 -15.46
C GLY A 69 -8.81 -6.35 -14.68
N PRO A 70 -9.54 -7.30 -15.30
CA PRO A 70 -10.16 -8.44 -14.62
C PRO A 70 -9.20 -9.54 -14.14
N ASN A 71 -7.93 -9.53 -14.56
CA ASN A 71 -6.90 -10.51 -14.16
C ASN A 71 -5.69 -9.85 -13.50
N ALA A 72 -5.85 -8.61 -13.02
CA ALA A 72 -4.73 -7.80 -12.53
C ALA A 72 -4.05 -8.37 -11.27
N ASP A 73 -4.78 -9.22 -10.54
CA ASP A 73 -4.29 -9.99 -9.40
C ASP A 73 -3.24 -11.05 -9.76
N GLN A 74 -3.10 -11.42 -11.04
CA GLN A 74 -2.20 -12.49 -11.49
C GLN A 74 -0.81 -12.00 -11.95
N VAL A 75 -0.53 -10.70 -11.79
CA VAL A 75 0.79 -10.13 -12.10
C VAL A 75 1.84 -10.68 -11.12
N LYS A 76 2.92 -11.23 -11.67
CA LYS A 76 4.02 -11.82 -10.92
C LYS A 76 5.33 -11.75 -11.70
N ILE A 77 6.43 -11.63 -10.96
CA ILE A 77 7.79 -11.73 -11.48
C ILE A 77 8.34 -13.13 -11.19
N GLN A 78 9.07 -13.71 -12.15
CA GLN A 78 9.75 -14.99 -12.02
C GLN A 78 11.22 -14.89 -12.44
#